data_AF-A0A661C8P2-F1
#
_entry.id   AF-A0A661C8P2-F1
#
_cell.length_a   1.000
_cell.length_b   1.000
_cell.length_c   1.000
_cell.angle_alpha   90.00
_cell.angle_beta   90.00
_cell.angle_gamma   90.00
#
_symmetry.space_group_name_H-M   'P 1'
#
loop_
_entity.id
_entity.type
_entity.pdbx_description
1 polymer ?
#
loop_
_entity_poly.entity_id
_entity_poly.type
_entity_poly.pdbx_seq_one_letter_code
_entity_poly.pdbx_strand_id
1 'polypeptide(L)'
;MNMQISKIMQKLDDYFSLSKIKQNEKNDKLLKIINNLQQKKSELKAEMIVESEKDDTSEEFYKLQKKLKVVSKLLKKAKQHNAPEEEEKT
;
A
#
# COMPACT_ATOMS: atom_id res chain seq x y z
N MET A 1 2.09 -13.60 -9.64
CA MET A 1 3.28 -12.79 -10.00
C MET A 1 3.82 -12.14 -8.73
N ASN A 2 4.99 -12.54 -8.26
CA ASN A 2 5.63 -11.96 -7.07
C ASN A 2 6.31 -10.63 -7.44
N MET A 3 5.57 -9.51 -7.43
CA MET A 3 6.17 -8.18 -7.57
C MET A 3 6.78 -7.73 -6.23
N GLN A 4 8.06 -7.37 -6.26
CA GLN A 4 8.74 -6.80 -5.09
C GLN A 4 8.07 -5.48 -4.65
N ILE A 5 7.90 -5.31 -3.33
CA ILE A 5 7.22 -4.17 -2.70
C ILE A 5 7.80 -2.82 -3.14
N SER A 6 9.12 -2.74 -3.35
CA SER A 6 9.81 -1.56 -3.87
C SER A 6 9.28 -1.10 -5.23
N LYS A 7 9.03 -2.05 -6.15
CA LYS A 7 8.46 -1.74 -7.48
C LYS A 7 7.02 -1.27 -7.39
N ILE A 8 6.27 -1.75 -6.39
CA ILE A 8 4.89 -1.31 -6.15
C ILE A 8 4.89 0.12 -5.59
N MET A 9 5.81 0.45 -4.67
CA MET A 9 5.99 1.81 -4.18
C MET A 9 6.29 2.79 -5.31
N GLN A 10 7.27 2.48 -6.16
CA GLN A 10 7.70 3.38 -7.21
C GLN A 10 6.56 3.66 -8.21
N LYS A 11 5.77 2.64 -8.57
CA LYS A 11 4.59 2.81 -9.42
C LYS A 11 3.49 3.68 -8.79
N LEU A 12 3.38 3.69 -7.46
CA LEU A 12 2.43 4.55 -6.75
C LEU A 12 2.92 5.99 -6.71
N ASP A 13 4.19 6.19 -6.39
CA ASP A 13 4.78 7.54 -6.39
C ASP A 13 4.70 8.15 -7.80
N ASP A 14 5.01 7.38 -8.85
CA ASP A 14 4.87 7.81 -10.25
C ASP A 14 3.41 8.17 -10.59
N TYR A 15 2.44 7.40 -10.10
CA TYR A 15 1.02 7.65 -10.34
C TYR A 15 0.52 8.90 -9.63
N PHE A 16 0.86 9.07 -8.35
CA PHE A 16 0.47 10.25 -7.56
C PHE A 16 1.15 11.53 -8.06
N SER A 17 2.26 11.41 -8.81
CA SER A 17 2.93 12.52 -9.46
C SER A 17 2.25 12.99 -10.75
N LEU A 18 1.25 12.26 -11.27
CA LEU A 18 0.50 12.66 -12.47
C LEU A 18 -0.55 13.74 -12.15
N SER A 19 -1.00 14.49 -13.17
CA SER A 19 -2.13 15.42 -13.01
C SER A 19 -3.45 14.68 -12.74
N LYS A 20 -4.38 15.28 -11.98
CA LYS A 20 -5.70 14.69 -11.64
C LYS A 20 -6.47 14.15 -12.86
N ILE A 21 -6.40 14.83 -14.01
CA ILE A 21 -7.02 14.39 -15.28
C ILE A 21 -6.42 13.04 -15.74
N LYS A 22 -5.08 12.92 -15.74
CA LYS A 22 -4.37 11.67 -16.08
C LYS A 22 -4.51 10.59 -15.01
N GLN A 23 -4.76 10.97 -13.75
CA GLN A 23 -5.06 10.02 -12.68
C GLN A 23 -6.43 9.37 -12.91
N ASN A 24 -7.45 10.16 -13.26
CA ASN A 24 -8.81 9.66 -13.55
C ASN A 24 -8.84 8.70 -14.76
N GLU A 25 -8.11 8.98 -15.83
CA GLU A 25 -7.99 8.04 -16.97
C GLU A 25 -7.27 6.74 -16.61
N LYS A 26 -6.40 6.77 -15.59
CA LYS A 26 -5.62 5.62 -15.13
C LYS A 26 -6.17 5.01 -13.84
N ASN A 27 -7.40 5.35 -13.45
CA ASN A 27 -7.97 4.94 -12.16
C ASN A 27 -8.06 3.41 -12.02
N ASP A 28 -8.27 2.68 -13.13
CA ASP A 28 -8.20 1.21 -13.15
C ASP A 28 -6.83 0.65 -12.76
N LYS A 29 -5.75 1.34 -13.15
CA LYS A 29 -4.38 0.97 -12.75
C LYS A 29 -4.17 1.24 -11.27
N LEU A 30 -4.72 2.33 -10.74
CA LEU A 30 -4.68 2.64 -9.31
C LEU A 30 -5.44 1.58 -8.50
N LEU A 31 -6.68 1.25 -8.88
CA LEU A 31 -7.49 0.20 -8.24
C LEU A 31 -6.75 -1.14 -8.22
N LYS A 32 -6.11 -1.52 -9.33
CA LYS A 32 -5.30 -2.74 -9.38
C LYS A 32 -4.12 -2.69 -8.42
N ILE A 33 -3.45 -1.55 -8.27
CA ILE A 33 -2.35 -1.40 -7.31
C ILE A 33 -2.85 -1.43 -5.87
N ILE A 34 -4.00 -0.78 -5.57
CA ILE A 34 -4.62 -0.80 -4.24
C ILE A 34 -5.00 -2.24 -3.86
N ASN A 35 -5.62 -2.99 -4.76
CA ASN A 35 -5.97 -4.39 -4.52
C ASN A 35 -4.72 -5.24 -4.25
N ASN A 36 -3.65 -5.07 -5.03
CA ASN A 36 -2.38 -5.76 -4.78
C ASN A 36 -1.77 -5.41 -3.42
N LEU A 37 -1.84 -4.14 -3.00
CA LEU A 37 -1.36 -3.70 -1.68
C LEU A 37 -2.21 -4.28 -0.55
N GLN A 38 -3.54 -4.36 -0.72
CA GLN A 38 -4.43 -4.97 0.27
C GLN A 38 -4.13 -6.47 0.41
N GLN A 39 -3.96 -7.18 -0.69
CA GLN A 39 -3.55 -8.58 -0.67
C GLN A 39 -2.20 -8.74 0.05
N LYS A 40 -1.19 -7.94 -0.31
CA LYS A 40 0.13 -7.99 0.34
C LYS A 40 0.05 -7.68 1.83
N LYS A 41 -0.84 -6.77 2.25
CA LYS A 41 -1.09 -6.48 3.67
C LYS A 41 -1.61 -7.71 4.41
N SER A 42 -2.54 -8.44 3.81
CA SER A 42 -3.09 -9.67 4.40
C SER A 42 -2.04 -10.78 4.48
N GLU A 43 -1.24 -10.96 3.42
CA GLU A 43 -0.12 -11.91 3.41
C GLU A 43 0.91 -11.59 4.50
N LEU A 44 1.35 -10.33 4.62
CA LEU A 44 2.31 -9.91 5.65
C LEU A 44 1.76 -10.09 7.06
N LYS A 45 0.44 -9.90 7.28
CA LYS A 45 -0.18 -10.19 8.57
C LYS A 45 -0.17 -11.67 8.90
N ALA A 46 -0.47 -12.53 7.93
CA ALA A 46 -0.42 -13.98 8.13
C ALA A 46 1.02 -14.44 8.43
N GLU A 47 2.00 -13.96 7.67
CA GLU A 47 3.43 -14.22 7.93
C GLU A 47 3.85 -13.73 9.32
N MET A 48 3.38 -12.56 9.75
CA MET A 48 3.67 -12.04 11.10
C MET A 48 3.09 -12.89 12.22
N ILE A 49 1.89 -13.45 12.06
CA ILE A 49 1.28 -14.34 13.06
C ILE A 49 2.16 -15.58 13.23
N VAL A 50 2.50 -16.24 12.11
CA VAL A 50 3.37 -17.43 12.10
C VAL A 50 4.74 -17.13 12.71
N GLU A 51 5.31 -15.96 12.41
CA GLU A 51 6.61 -15.59 12.96
C GLU A 51 6.52 -15.22 14.46
N SER A 52 5.46 -14.56 14.90
CA SER A 52 5.24 -14.25 16.33
C SER A 52 5.01 -15.47 17.20
N GLU A 53 4.48 -16.56 16.64
CA GLU A 53 4.36 -17.84 17.33
C GLU A 53 5.73 -18.49 17.57
N LYS A 54 6.75 -18.11 16.78
CA LYS A 54 8.13 -18.57 16.95
C LYS A 54 8.93 -17.62 17.84
N ASP A 55 9.03 -16.35 17.42
CA ASP A 55 9.79 -15.30 18.08
C ASP A 55 9.33 -13.92 17.56
N ASP A 56 8.61 -13.18 18.40
CA ASP A 56 8.12 -11.83 18.10
C ASP A 56 9.16 -10.71 18.32
N THR A 57 10.38 -11.08 18.73
CA THR A 57 11.55 -10.20 18.82
C THR A 57 12.57 -10.46 17.71
N SER A 58 12.27 -11.41 16.82
CA SER A 58 13.19 -11.79 15.75
C SER A 58 13.40 -10.65 14.75
N GLU A 59 14.59 -10.62 14.14
CA GLU A 59 14.89 -9.66 13.07
C GLU A 59 13.89 -9.79 11.91
N GLU A 60 13.40 -11.01 11.69
CA GLU A 60 12.44 -11.34 10.64
C GLU A 60 11.05 -10.79 10.96
N PHE A 61 10.60 -10.90 12.22
CA PHE A 61 9.38 -10.24 12.69
C PHE A 61 9.47 -8.71 12.52
N TYR A 62 10.61 -8.09 12.88
CA TYR A 62 10.81 -6.66 12.67
C TYR A 62 10.83 -6.25 11.19
N LYS A 63 11.42 -7.08 10.31
CA LYS A 63 11.37 -6.85 8.85
C LYS A 63 9.93 -6.91 8.33
N LEU A 64 9.13 -7.87 8.79
CA LEU A 64 7.72 -7.98 8.42
C LEU A 64 6.90 -6.79 8.93
N GLN A 65 7.11 -6.34 10.18
CA GLN A 65 6.50 -5.12 10.70
C GLN A 65 6.84 -3.88 9.87
N LYS A 66 8.12 -3.70 9.50
CA LYS A 66 8.56 -2.57 8.66
C LYS A 66 7.85 -2.59 7.31
N LYS A 67 7.77 -3.75 6.65
CA LYS A 67 7.05 -3.93 5.38
C LYS A 67 5.56 -3.60 5.53
N LEU A 68 4.92 -4.10 6.60
CA LEU A 68 3.50 -3.86 6.87
C LEU A 68 3.19 -2.37 7.10
N LYS A 69 4.08 -1.66 7.81
CA LYS A 69 3.98 -0.22 8.05
C LYS A 69 4.05 0.58 6.75
N VAL A 70 4.96 0.22 5.84
CA VAL A 70 5.09 0.84 4.52
C VAL A 70 3.82 0.63 3.69
N VAL A 71 3.35 -0.61 3.57
CA VAL A 71 2.12 -0.95 2.82
C VAL A 71 0.91 -0.19 3.39
N SER A 72 0.80 -0.09 4.72
CA SER A 72 -0.29 0.64 5.37
C SER A 72 -0.25 2.15 5.09
N LYS A 73 0.94 2.76 5.02
CA LYS A 73 1.09 4.17 4.63
C LYS A 73 0.67 4.41 3.18
N LEU A 74 1.05 3.51 2.26
CA LEU A 74 0.68 3.62 0.86
C LEU A 74 -0.84 3.50 0.66
N LEU A 75 -1.49 2.55 1.36
CA LEU A 75 -2.94 2.42 1.36
C LEU A 75 -3.63 3.66 1.94
N LYS A 76 -3.08 4.28 2.99
CA LYS A 76 -3.61 5.52 3.55
C LYS A 76 -3.53 6.68 2.54
N LYS A 77 -2.39 6.85 1.87
CA LYS A 77 -2.23 7.86 0.79
C LYS A 77 -3.21 7.61 -0.35
N ALA A 78 -3.35 6.36 -0.80
CA ALA A 78 -4.28 6.00 -1.86
C ALA A 78 -5.74 6.32 -1.51
N LYS A 79 -6.15 6.10 -0.26
CA LYS A 79 -7.48 6.50 0.22
C LYS A 79 -7.68 8.01 0.24
N GLN A 80 -6.67 8.79 0.61
CA GLN A 80 -6.75 10.26 0.61
C GLN A 80 -6.90 10.82 -0.81
N HIS A 81 -6.28 10.19 -1.81
CA HIS A 81 -6.41 10.58 -3.21
C HIS A 81 -7.73 10.13 -3.88
N ASN A 82 -8.42 9.13 -3.32
CA ASN A 82 -9.72 8.64 -3.80
C ASN A 82 -10.92 9.19 -3.03
N ALA A 83 -10.70 9.92 -1.92
CA ALA A 83 -11.77 10.66 -1.30
C ALA A 83 -12.10 11.85 -2.23
N PRO A 84 -13.35 12.01 -2.70
CA PRO A 84 -13.74 13.28 -3.29
C PRO A 84 -13.42 14.36 -2.24
N GLU A 85 -12.75 15.43 -2.67
CA GLU A 85 -12.63 16.64 -1.85
C GLU A 85 -14.06 17.01 -1.43
N GLU A 86 -14.42 16.74 -0.17
CA GLU A 86 -15.52 17.48 0.45
C GLU A 86 -15.04 18.92 0.40
N GLU A 87 -15.64 19.67 -0.52
CA GLU A 87 -15.52 21.12 -0.59
C GLU A 87 -15.73 21.66 0.82
N GLU A 88 -14.65 22.10 1.45
CA GLU A 88 -14.69 23.00 2.59
C GLU A 88 -15.22 24.33 2.04
N LYS A 89 -16.54 24.39 1.81
CA LYS A 89 -17.28 25.64 1.62
C LYS A 89 -17.34 26.31 2.98
N THR A 90 -16.41 27.22 3.22
CA THR A 90 -16.64 28.39 4.08
C THR A 90 -17.27 29.51 3.27
#